data_AF-A0A8U0S4Q0-F1
#
_entry.id   AF-A0A8U0S4Q0-F1
#
_cell.length_a   1.000
_cell.length_b   1.000
_cell.length_c   1.000
_cell.angle_alpha   90.00
_cell.angle_beta   90.00
_cell.angle_gamma   90.00
#
_symmetry.space_group_name_H-M   'P 1'
#
loop_
_entity.id
_entity.type
_entity.pdbx_description
1 polymer ?
#
loop_
_entity_poly.entity_id
_entity_poly.type
_entity_poly.pdbx_seq_one_letter_code
_entity_poly.pdbx_strand_id
1 'polypeptide(L)'
;MPPKHELIGCPTLCHTDPNLAEPLQRRLNSAPVEGYSEHVGNKTTIRMTYPEGAPLSDLEYYSNDLFVAVLFKSVDFSWLQAMVKNETLPFWVRLFFWKQVAEKIPLQPKHFRILNPVIIKETAFDILQYSEPQSRFWGRDKNVPTIGVIAVILATHLCDEVSLAGFGYDLNQPKTPLHYFDNLCMAAMNFQTMHNVTTETRFLVRLVKEGVVEDLSGGIHCEF
;
A
#
# COMPACT_ATOMS: atom_id res chain seq x y z
N MET A 1 -18.58 14.85 -8.55
CA MET A 1 -17.50 15.14 -7.58
C MET A 1 -17.83 14.39 -6.31
N PRO A 2 -17.10 13.30 -6.00
CA PRO A 2 -17.25 12.68 -4.70
C PRO A 2 -16.75 13.64 -3.59
N PRO A 3 -17.30 13.55 -2.38
CA PRO A 3 -16.81 14.33 -1.23
C PRO A 3 -15.32 14.04 -0.98
N LYS A 4 -14.58 15.07 -0.54
CA LYS A 4 -13.11 15.10 -0.41
C LYS A 4 -12.48 14.10 0.59
N HIS A 5 -13.20 13.07 1.03
CA HIS A 5 -12.78 12.14 2.09
C HIS A 5 -12.71 10.67 1.64
N GLU A 6 -12.73 10.36 0.34
CA GLU A 6 -12.99 9.00 -0.16
C GLU A 6 -11.78 8.17 -0.62
N LEU A 7 -10.52 8.61 -0.51
CA LEU A 7 -9.47 8.05 -1.39
C LEU A 7 -8.46 7.07 -0.77
N ILE A 8 -8.69 6.35 0.34
CA ILE A 8 -7.65 5.44 0.86
C ILE A 8 -7.39 4.30 -0.14
N GLY A 9 -6.17 4.27 -0.70
CA GLY A 9 -5.76 3.34 -1.76
C GLY A 9 -5.35 4.00 -3.09
N CYS A 10 -5.39 5.32 -3.17
CA CYS A 10 -4.96 6.08 -4.34
C CYS A 10 -3.44 6.16 -4.51
N PRO A 11 -2.97 6.62 -5.69
CA PRO A 11 -1.59 6.42 -6.09
C PRO A 11 -0.58 7.28 -5.33
N THR A 12 0.61 6.71 -5.12
CA THR A 12 1.84 7.51 -4.98
C THR A 12 2.38 7.80 -6.38
N LEU A 13 2.48 9.08 -6.72
CA LEU A 13 3.09 9.55 -7.97
C LEU A 13 4.56 9.87 -7.73
N CYS A 14 5.38 9.50 -8.70
CA CYS A 14 6.83 9.60 -8.65
C CYS A 14 7.34 10.20 -9.94
N HIS A 15 7.97 11.36 -9.84
CA HIS A 15 8.58 12.07 -10.96
C HIS A 15 10.11 11.87 -10.88
N THR A 16 10.72 11.46 -11.99
CA THR A 16 12.17 11.11 -12.06
C THR A 16 12.97 11.95 -13.09
N ASP A 17 12.33 12.98 -13.64
CA ASP A 17 12.89 14.11 -14.39
C ASP A 17 11.67 14.95 -14.81
N PRO A 18 11.56 16.25 -14.45
CA PRO A 18 10.44 17.10 -14.86
C PRO A 18 10.26 17.21 -16.39
N ASN A 19 11.29 16.88 -17.18
CA ASN A 19 11.33 17.19 -18.60
C ASN A 19 11.10 16.01 -19.55
N LEU A 20 11.09 14.75 -19.09
CA LEU A 20 11.25 13.62 -20.03
C LEU A 20 10.42 12.35 -19.78
N ALA A 21 9.60 12.24 -18.72
CA ALA A 21 8.70 11.10 -18.56
C ALA A 21 7.40 11.44 -17.81
N GLU A 22 6.31 10.82 -18.25
CA GLU A 22 5.08 10.72 -17.46
C GLU A 22 5.36 10.04 -16.11
N PRO A 23 4.82 10.52 -14.98
CA PRO A 23 5.14 9.98 -13.67
C PRO A 23 4.84 8.49 -13.53
N LEU A 24 5.66 7.83 -12.71
CA LEU A 24 5.40 6.47 -12.25
C LEU A 24 4.27 6.52 -11.23
N GLN A 25 3.17 5.85 -11.56
CA GLN A 25 2.00 5.71 -10.70
C GLN A 25 2.03 4.37 -9.96
N ARG A 26 2.17 4.45 -8.63
CA ARG A 26 2.17 3.29 -7.72
C ARG A 26 0.80 3.10 -7.09
N ARG A 27 0.18 1.93 -7.28
CA ARG A 27 -1.03 1.51 -6.55
C ARG A 27 -0.69 0.45 -5.52
N LEU A 28 -1.46 0.48 -4.44
CA LEU A 28 -1.23 -0.39 -3.29
C LEU A 28 -2.38 -1.38 -3.14
N ASN A 29 -2.07 -2.56 -2.63
CA ASN A 29 -3.07 -3.58 -2.30
C ASN A 29 -4.00 -3.90 -3.50
N SER A 30 -5.29 -4.10 -3.21
CA SER A 30 -6.32 -4.53 -4.14
C SER A 30 -7.09 -3.36 -4.77
N ALA A 31 -6.53 -2.14 -4.69
CA ALA A 31 -7.17 -0.92 -5.18
C ALA A 31 -7.48 -1.06 -6.69
N PRO A 32 -8.77 -1.07 -7.09
CA PRO A 32 -9.16 -1.30 -8.46
C PRO A 32 -9.10 -0.03 -9.31
N VAL A 33 -8.89 -0.21 -10.61
CA VAL A 33 -8.98 0.88 -11.60
C VAL A 33 -10.30 0.78 -12.37
N GLU A 34 -10.75 -0.44 -12.64
CA GLU A 34 -11.97 -0.68 -13.40
C GLU A 34 -13.18 -0.10 -12.64
N GLY A 35 -13.97 0.75 -13.32
CA GLY A 35 -15.10 1.46 -12.72
C GLY A 35 -14.75 2.73 -11.93
N TYR A 36 -13.45 3.03 -11.71
CA TYR A 36 -13.00 4.19 -10.92
C TYR A 36 -12.01 5.11 -11.65
N SER A 37 -11.71 4.85 -12.92
CA SER A 37 -10.66 5.53 -13.69
C SER A 37 -10.78 7.05 -13.73
N GLU A 38 -11.99 7.61 -13.66
CA GLU A 38 -12.21 9.07 -13.61
C GLU A 38 -11.75 9.70 -12.29
N HIS A 39 -11.71 8.92 -11.21
CA HIS A 39 -11.33 9.39 -9.87
C HIS A 39 -9.87 9.07 -9.53
N VAL A 40 -9.39 7.91 -9.99
CA VAL A 40 -8.08 7.40 -9.57
C VAL A 40 -7.06 7.35 -10.70
N GLY A 41 -7.43 7.74 -11.92
CA GLY A 41 -6.65 7.60 -13.14
C GLY A 41 -6.73 6.19 -13.73
N ASN A 42 -6.41 6.07 -15.01
CA ASN A 42 -6.43 4.80 -15.75
C ASN A 42 -5.06 4.11 -15.85
N LYS A 43 -3.99 4.80 -15.41
CA LYS A 43 -2.63 4.27 -15.46
C LYS A 43 -2.31 3.58 -14.14
N THR A 44 -1.63 2.46 -14.27
CA THR A 44 -0.85 1.84 -13.20
C THR A 44 0.50 1.54 -13.84
N THR A 45 1.58 1.77 -13.11
CA THR A 45 2.93 1.39 -13.59
C THR A 45 3.57 0.40 -12.65
N ILE A 46 3.22 0.49 -11.37
CA ILE A 46 3.72 -0.37 -10.32
C ILE A 46 2.53 -0.72 -9.42
N ARG A 47 2.28 -2.00 -9.18
CA ARG A 47 1.36 -2.49 -8.15
C ARG A 47 2.17 -3.11 -7.03
N MET A 48 2.13 -2.49 -5.85
CA MET A 48 2.84 -2.94 -4.65
C MET A 48 1.86 -3.59 -3.68
N THR A 49 2.04 -4.87 -3.40
CA THR A 49 1.08 -5.63 -2.59
C THR A 49 1.71 -6.88 -1.96
N TYR A 50 0.94 -7.59 -1.16
CA TYR A 50 1.27 -8.84 -0.47
C TYR A 50 0.15 -9.86 -0.75
N PRO A 51 0.30 -11.16 -0.43
CA PRO A 51 -0.64 -12.19 -0.86
C PRO A 51 -2.11 -11.89 -0.56
N GLU A 52 -2.40 -11.49 0.68
CA GLU A 52 -3.76 -11.15 1.10
C GLU A 52 -4.21 -9.79 0.51
N GLY A 53 -3.30 -8.87 0.26
CA GLY A 53 -3.62 -7.58 -0.36
C GLY A 53 -3.76 -7.60 -1.88
N ALA A 54 -3.43 -8.69 -2.57
CA ALA A 54 -3.39 -8.73 -4.03
C ALA A 54 -4.82 -8.74 -4.65
N PRO A 55 -5.06 -8.04 -5.78
CA PRO A 55 -6.31 -8.18 -6.50
C PRO A 55 -6.63 -9.64 -6.86
N LEU A 56 -7.88 -10.04 -6.66
CA LEU A 56 -8.33 -11.38 -7.06
C LEU A 56 -8.75 -11.46 -8.53
N SER A 57 -9.10 -10.31 -9.14
CA SER A 57 -9.49 -10.23 -10.54
C SER A 57 -8.26 -10.07 -11.44
N ASP A 58 -8.20 -10.89 -12.50
CA ASP A 58 -7.17 -10.79 -13.54
C ASP A 58 -7.22 -9.44 -14.28
N LEU A 59 -8.37 -8.75 -14.29
CA LEU A 59 -8.58 -7.46 -14.96
C LEU A 59 -7.78 -6.31 -14.31
N GLU A 60 -7.32 -6.51 -13.07
CA GLU A 60 -6.58 -5.51 -12.31
C GLU A 60 -5.05 -5.58 -12.50
N TYR A 61 -4.59 -6.48 -13.37
CA TYR A 61 -3.19 -6.67 -13.71
C TYR A 61 -2.94 -6.31 -15.18
N TYR A 62 -2.38 -5.14 -15.42
CA TYR A 62 -2.06 -4.70 -16.78
C TYR A 62 -0.70 -5.26 -17.24
N SER A 63 -0.61 -5.64 -18.51
CA SER A 63 0.54 -6.38 -19.04
C SER A 63 1.89 -5.65 -18.90
N ASN A 64 1.90 -4.33 -18.80
CA ASN A 64 3.12 -3.51 -18.67
C ASN A 64 3.42 -3.10 -17.21
N ASP A 65 2.60 -3.51 -16.25
CA ASP A 65 2.80 -3.16 -14.84
C ASP A 65 3.95 -3.96 -14.23
N LEU A 66 4.70 -3.30 -13.36
CA LEU A 66 5.59 -3.98 -12.42
C LEU A 66 4.80 -4.44 -11.19
N PHE A 67 4.88 -5.72 -10.86
CA PHE A 67 4.33 -6.28 -9.64
C PHE A 67 5.41 -6.32 -8.56
N VAL A 68 5.25 -5.51 -7.50
CA VAL A 68 6.19 -5.44 -6.38
C VAL A 68 5.60 -6.18 -5.18
N ALA A 69 6.17 -7.35 -4.88
CA ALA A 69 5.79 -8.17 -3.75
C ALA A 69 6.40 -7.64 -2.44
N VAL A 70 5.55 -7.38 -1.45
CA VAL A 70 5.92 -7.08 -0.07
C VAL A 70 5.72 -8.34 0.76
N LEU A 71 6.80 -8.82 1.38
CA LEU A 71 6.82 -10.12 2.06
C LEU A 71 6.96 -9.90 3.56
N PHE A 72 5.95 -10.30 4.33
CA PHE A 72 5.90 -10.13 5.79
C PHE A 72 6.10 -11.44 6.56
N LYS A 73 5.77 -12.58 5.95
CA LYS A 73 5.90 -13.92 6.54
C LYS A 73 6.47 -14.92 5.55
N SER A 74 7.05 -16.00 6.05
CA SER A 74 7.73 -17.01 5.22
C SER A 74 6.83 -17.60 4.13
N VAL A 75 5.55 -17.83 4.42
CA VAL A 75 4.59 -18.36 3.44
C VAL A 75 4.28 -17.41 2.28
N ASP A 76 4.59 -16.11 2.42
CA ASP A 76 4.45 -15.15 1.32
C ASP A 76 5.45 -15.47 0.19
N PHE A 77 6.64 -16.00 0.52
CA PHE A 77 7.59 -16.49 -0.48
C PHE A 77 7.04 -17.70 -1.24
N SER A 78 6.40 -18.64 -0.54
CA SER A 78 5.76 -19.80 -1.16
C SER A 78 4.66 -19.37 -2.14
N TRP A 79 3.86 -18.37 -1.75
CA TRP A 79 2.86 -17.78 -2.62
C TRP A 79 3.48 -17.10 -3.85
N LEU A 80 4.48 -16.24 -3.65
CA LEU A 80 5.15 -15.53 -4.74
C LEU A 80 5.79 -16.51 -5.74
N GLN A 81 6.44 -17.55 -5.25
CA GLN A 81 7.02 -18.59 -6.09
C GLN A 81 5.95 -19.26 -6.96
N ALA A 82 4.79 -19.59 -6.37
CA ALA A 82 3.68 -20.19 -7.10
C ALA A 82 3.15 -19.25 -8.19
N MET A 83 3.00 -17.95 -7.90
CA MET A 83 2.55 -16.95 -8.87
C MET A 83 3.54 -16.79 -10.03
N VAL A 84 4.83 -16.69 -9.74
CA VAL A 84 5.90 -16.52 -10.76
C VAL A 84 6.03 -17.75 -11.65
N LYS A 85 5.88 -18.96 -11.08
CA LYS A 85 5.95 -20.23 -11.83
C LYS A 85 4.63 -20.64 -12.47
N ASN A 86 3.54 -19.90 -12.21
CA ASN A 86 2.19 -20.26 -12.59
C ASN A 86 1.80 -21.67 -12.10
N GLU A 87 2.12 -21.95 -10.83
CA GLU A 87 1.84 -23.19 -10.11
C GLU A 87 0.69 -22.99 -9.11
N THR A 88 0.00 -24.08 -8.76
CA THR A 88 -1.04 -24.04 -7.73
C THR A 88 -0.42 -24.04 -6.33
N LEU A 89 -0.87 -23.13 -5.48
CA LEU A 89 -0.45 -23.09 -4.09
C LEU A 89 -1.00 -24.29 -3.30
N PRO A 90 -0.16 -25.07 -2.59
CA PRO A 90 -0.62 -26.22 -1.80
C PRO A 90 -1.69 -25.83 -0.78
N PHE A 91 -2.70 -26.67 -0.62
CA PHE A 91 -3.82 -26.43 0.30
C PHE A 91 -3.36 -26.06 1.72
N TRP A 92 -2.38 -26.78 2.26
CA TRP A 92 -1.84 -26.52 3.59
C TRP A 92 -1.22 -25.13 3.74
N VAL A 93 -0.61 -24.59 2.68
CA VAL A 93 -0.04 -23.23 2.67
C VAL A 93 -1.16 -22.18 2.69
N ARG A 94 -2.29 -22.46 2.02
CA ARG A 94 -3.45 -21.54 1.99
C ARG A 94 -4.01 -21.26 3.38
N LEU A 95 -3.91 -22.22 4.32
CA LEU A 95 -4.37 -22.08 5.70
C LEU A 95 -3.58 -21.05 6.53
N PHE A 96 -2.42 -20.60 6.05
CA PHE A 96 -1.62 -19.57 6.73
C PHE A 96 -2.00 -18.13 6.34
N PHE A 97 -2.92 -17.95 5.39
CA PHE A 97 -3.47 -16.64 5.04
C PHE A 97 -4.81 -16.44 5.74
N TRP A 98 -5.00 -15.24 6.30
CA TRP A 98 -6.21 -14.90 7.04
C TRP A 98 -7.40 -14.55 6.14
N LYS A 99 -7.17 -14.42 4.83
CA LYS A 99 -8.20 -14.30 3.80
C LYS A 99 -7.77 -14.98 2.51
N GLN A 100 -8.70 -15.07 1.56
CA GLN A 100 -8.40 -15.56 0.21
C GLN A 100 -7.29 -14.74 -0.44
N VAL A 101 -6.38 -15.43 -1.12
CA VAL A 101 -5.26 -14.84 -1.87
C VAL A 101 -5.44 -15.13 -3.36
N ALA A 102 -4.84 -14.31 -4.22
CA ALA A 102 -4.87 -14.56 -5.66
C ALA A 102 -4.22 -15.91 -5.97
N GLU A 103 -4.86 -16.72 -6.82
CA GLU A 103 -4.34 -18.03 -7.24
C GLU A 103 -3.51 -17.94 -8.52
N LYS A 104 -3.58 -16.80 -9.22
CA LYS A 104 -2.83 -16.50 -10.43
C LYS A 104 -2.60 -15.00 -10.51
N ILE A 105 -1.45 -14.62 -11.06
CA ILE A 105 -1.16 -13.24 -11.46
C ILE A 105 -0.76 -13.31 -12.94
N PRO A 106 -1.54 -12.72 -13.87
CA PRO A 106 -1.34 -12.87 -15.31
C PRO A 106 -0.20 -11.99 -15.85
N LEU A 107 0.94 -11.98 -15.16
CA LEU A 107 2.14 -11.23 -15.53
C LEU A 107 3.31 -12.15 -15.85
N GLN A 108 4.22 -11.71 -16.70
CA GLN A 108 5.44 -12.47 -16.99
C GLN A 108 6.43 -12.37 -15.81
N PRO A 109 7.25 -13.41 -15.54
CA PRO A 109 8.24 -13.40 -14.46
C PRO A 109 9.13 -12.15 -14.42
N LYS A 110 9.47 -11.59 -15.58
CA LYS A 110 10.29 -10.38 -15.73
C LYS A 110 9.66 -9.11 -15.13
N HIS A 111 8.34 -9.10 -14.88
CA HIS A 111 7.61 -7.97 -14.28
C HIS A 111 7.51 -8.05 -12.75
N PHE A 112 7.88 -9.19 -12.15
CA PHE A 112 7.88 -9.34 -10.70
C PHE A 112 9.14 -8.70 -10.10
N ARG A 113 8.96 -8.03 -8.97
CA ARG A 113 10.00 -7.47 -8.10
C ARG A 113 9.69 -7.84 -6.66
N ILE A 114 10.71 -7.97 -5.83
CA ILE A 114 10.57 -8.16 -4.39
C ILE A 114 11.03 -6.86 -3.73
N LEU A 115 10.21 -6.29 -2.85
CA LEU A 115 10.63 -5.16 -2.04
C LEU A 115 11.80 -5.60 -1.14
N ASN A 116 12.89 -4.84 -1.16
CA ASN A 116 13.99 -5.09 -0.22
C ASN A 116 13.49 -4.84 1.23
N PRO A 117 13.55 -5.85 2.12
CA PRO A 117 13.06 -5.71 3.49
C PRO A 117 13.79 -4.65 4.31
N VAL A 118 14.97 -4.19 3.87
CA VAL A 118 15.66 -3.03 4.47
C VAL A 118 14.77 -1.79 4.49
N ILE A 119 13.98 -1.54 3.45
CA ILE A 119 13.06 -0.39 3.40
C ILE A 119 11.97 -0.52 4.47
N ILE A 120 11.45 -1.72 4.71
CA ILE A 120 10.45 -1.97 5.77
C ILE A 120 11.09 -1.71 7.14
N LYS A 121 12.31 -2.21 7.34
CA LYS A 121 13.07 -2.03 8.58
C LYS A 121 13.36 -0.56 8.88
N GLU A 122 13.89 0.17 7.90
CA GLU A 122 14.18 1.60 7.98
C GLU A 122 12.91 2.41 8.27
N THR A 123 11.83 2.13 7.52
CA THR A 123 10.52 2.77 7.75
C THR A 123 10.06 2.56 9.19
N ALA A 124 10.18 1.34 9.73
CA ALA A 124 9.73 1.03 11.08
C ALA A 124 10.58 1.67 12.17
N PHE A 125 11.90 1.47 12.13
CA PHE A 125 12.77 1.78 13.27
C PHE A 125 13.44 3.15 13.17
N ASP A 126 13.87 3.55 11.98
CA ASP A 126 14.65 4.78 11.79
C ASP A 126 13.71 5.97 11.57
N ILE A 127 12.64 5.76 10.78
CA ILE A 127 11.69 6.82 10.40
C ILE A 127 10.54 6.94 11.40
N LEU A 128 9.78 5.85 11.62
CA LEU A 128 8.60 5.86 12.50
C LEU A 128 8.95 5.63 13.98
N GLN A 129 10.20 5.28 14.28
CA GLN A 129 10.70 5.05 15.64
C GLN A 129 9.85 4.07 16.45
N TYR A 130 9.33 3.04 15.77
CA TYR A 130 8.65 1.96 16.45
C TYR A 130 9.60 1.20 17.37
N SER A 131 9.12 0.80 18.54
CA SER A 131 9.91 -0.05 19.43
C SER A 131 10.22 -1.39 18.77
N GLU A 132 11.42 -1.93 19.03
CA GLU A 132 11.76 -3.29 18.62
C GLU A 132 10.71 -4.29 19.14
N PRO A 133 10.37 -5.34 18.37
CA PRO A 133 9.34 -6.27 18.75
C PRO A 133 9.72 -7.00 20.04
N GLN A 134 9.06 -6.64 21.14
CA GLN A 134 9.21 -7.34 22.41
C GLN A 134 8.24 -8.51 22.49
N SER A 135 8.72 -9.65 23.01
CA SER A 135 7.86 -10.79 23.31
C SER A 135 7.04 -10.47 24.57
N ARG A 136 5.73 -10.28 24.43
CA ARG A 136 4.80 -10.11 25.56
C ARG A 136 4.00 -11.39 25.80
N PHE A 137 3.41 -11.50 26.99
CA PHE A 137 2.57 -12.63 27.41
C PHE A 137 1.39 -12.91 26.46
N TRP A 138 0.91 -11.88 25.75
CA TRP A 138 -0.22 -11.97 24.81
C TRP A 138 0.19 -11.84 23.33
N GLY A 139 1.46 -12.11 23.01
CA GLY A 139 2.01 -12.00 21.65
C GLY A 139 3.16 -10.99 21.54
N ARG A 140 3.65 -10.73 20.32
CA ARG A 140 4.65 -9.68 20.09
C ARG A 140 3.98 -8.31 19.95
N ASP A 141 4.69 -7.23 20.27
CA ASP A 141 4.29 -5.89 19.85
C ASP A 141 4.13 -5.85 18.33
N LYS A 142 3.02 -5.28 17.87
CA LYS A 142 2.62 -5.25 16.46
C LYS A 142 2.58 -3.80 16.00
N ASN A 143 3.76 -3.29 15.63
CA ASN A 143 3.93 -2.00 14.98
C ASN A 143 4.63 -2.24 13.65
N VAL A 144 3.92 -2.85 12.70
CA VAL A 144 4.42 -2.97 11.33
C VAL A 144 3.97 -1.72 10.60
N PRO A 145 4.82 -1.03 9.80
CA PRO A 145 4.35 0.09 9.00
C PRO A 145 3.30 -0.35 7.98
N THR A 146 2.33 0.51 7.65
CA THR A 146 1.44 0.22 6.52
C THR A 146 2.21 0.17 5.20
N ILE A 147 1.72 -0.62 4.22
CA ILE A 147 2.26 -0.57 2.85
C ILE A 147 2.19 0.85 2.27
N GLY A 148 1.19 1.65 2.68
CA GLY A 148 1.09 3.07 2.38
C GLY A 148 2.38 3.82 2.71
N VAL A 149 2.77 3.84 3.98
CA VAL A 149 3.98 4.56 4.41
C VAL A 149 5.25 3.94 3.84
N ILE A 150 5.33 2.60 3.74
CA ILE A 150 6.48 1.92 3.10
C ILE A 150 6.64 2.39 1.64
N ALA A 151 5.53 2.54 0.91
CA ALA A 151 5.56 3.02 -0.47
C ALA A 151 5.96 4.51 -0.57
N VAL A 152 5.59 5.34 0.41
CA VAL A 152 6.04 6.73 0.50
C VAL A 152 7.55 6.80 0.73
N ILE A 153 8.11 6.04 1.69
CA ILE A 153 9.55 6.01 1.95
C ILE A 153 10.31 5.46 0.73
N LEU A 154 9.82 4.38 0.13
CA LEU A 154 10.41 3.89 -1.13
C LEU A 154 10.38 4.96 -2.22
N ALA A 155 9.33 5.78 -2.31
CA ALA A 155 9.27 6.89 -3.26
C ALA A 155 10.38 7.90 -3.03
N THR A 156 10.58 8.33 -1.78
CA THR A 156 11.56 9.35 -1.44
C THR A 156 13.01 8.88 -1.68
N HIS A 157 13.26 7.58 -1.76
CA HIS A 157 14.57 7.04 -2.16
C HIS A 157 14.77 6.98 -3.69
N LEU A 158 13.69 7.02 -4.48
CA LEU A 158 13.74 6.72 -5.91
C LEU A 158 13.33 7.89 -6.82
N CYS A 159 12.66 8.89 -6.28
CA CYS A 159 12.02 9.97 -7.02
C CYS A 159 12.56 11.33 -6.59
N ASP A 160 12.59 12.28 -7.51
CA ASP A 160 12.94 13.68 -7.20
C ASP A 160 11.76 14.41 -6.55
N GLU A 161 10.54 14.12 -7.05
CA GLU A 161 9.29 14.66 -6.51
C GLU A 161 8.29 13.53 -6.27
N VAL A 162 7.55 13.64 -5.16
CA VAL A 162 6.57 12.66 -4.72
C VAL A 162 5.26 13.36 -4.41
N SER A 163 4.20 12.97 -5.11
CA SER A 163 2.85 13.45 -4.84
C SER A 163 1.97 12.29 -4.39
N LEU A 164 1.14 12.52 -3.38
CA LEU A 164 0.30 11.54 -2.72
C LEU A 164 -1.16 11.85 -3.04
N ALA A 165 -1.90 10.84 -3.46
CA ALA A 165 -3.34 10.92 -3.57
C ALA A 165 -3.97 9.87 -2.65
N GLY A 166 -4.97 10.30 -1.88
CA GLY A 166 -5.79 9.44 -1.05
C GLY A 166 -5.02 8.72 0.05
N PHE A 167 -4.21 9.51 0.72
CA PHE A 167 -3.70 9.20 2.05
C PHE A 167 -4.48 10.04 3.06
N GLY A 168 -4.62 9.51 4.27
CA GLY A 168 -5.34 10.19 5.34
C GLY A 168 -6.21 9.20 6.12
N TYR A 169 -6.31 9.41 7.43
CA TYR A 169 -7.21 8.66 8.30
C TYR A 169 -7.92 9.66 9.20
N ASP A 170 -9.19 9.96 8.90
CA ASP A 170 -10.01 10.78 9.78
C ASP A 170 -10.79 9.90 10.76
N LEU A 171 -10.13 9.54 11.85
CA LEU A 171 -10.71 8.70 12.90
C LEU A 171 -11.89 9.37 13.65
N ASN A 172 -12.08 10.68 13.50
CA ASN A 172 -13.23 11.39 14.07
C ASN A 172 -14.50 11.22 13.23
N GLN A 173 -14.37 10.73 11.99
CA GLN A 173 -15.48 10.44 11.09
C GLN A 173 -15.62 8.92 10.84
N PRO A 174 -15.98 8.10 11.85
CA PRO A 174 -15.94 6.63 11.75
C PRO A 174 -16.88 6.03 10.68
N LYS A 175 -17.84 6.81 10.17
CA LYS A 175 -18.83 6.39 9.17
C LYS A 175 -18.40 6.70 7.73
N THR A 176 -17.32 7.44 7.51
CA THR A 176 -16.82 7.67 6.15
C THR A 176 -16.27 6.38 5.57
N PRO A 177 -16.34 6.19 4.24
CA PRO A 177 -15.67 5.09 3.58
C PRO A 177 -14.17 5.09 3.91
N LEU A 178 -13.64 3.92 4.24
CA LEU A 178 -12.21 3.68 4.33
C LEU A 178 -11.66 3.67 2.90
N HIS A 179 -12.13 2.80 2.02
CA HIS A 179 -11.68 2.76 0.63
C HIS A 179 -12.65 3.44 -0.34
N TYR A 180 -12.14 3.86 -1.50
CA TYR A 180 -12.98 4.42 -2.58
C TYR A 180 -13.84 3.37 -3.31
N PHE A 181 -13.55 2.08 -3.10
CA PHE A 181 -14.08 0.98 -3.91
C PHE A 181 -14.89 -0.06 -3.13
N ASP A 182 -15.01 0.08 -1.81
CA ASP A 182 -15.81 -0.82 -0.98
C ASP A 182 -16.61 -0.05 0.06
N ASN A 183 -17.42 -0.79 0.82
CA ASN A 183 -18.28 -0.23 1.87
C ASN A 183 -17.67 -0.36 3.27
N LEU A 184 -16.35 -0.59 3.37
CA LEU A 184 -15.69 -0.68 4.67
C LEU A 184 -15.60 0.72 5.25
N CYS A 185 -16.08 0.92 6.48
CA CYS A 185 -16.05 2.24 7.12
C CYS A 185 -14.73 2.50 7.85
N MET A 186 -14.41 3.77 8.07
CA MET A 186 -13.21 4.20 8.78
C MET A 186 -13.09 3.61 10.20
N ALA A 187 -14.23 3.33 10.86
CA ALA A 187 -14.28 2.63 12.14
C ALA A 187 -13.50 1.30 12.16
N ALA A 188 -13.35 0.62 11.02
CA ALA A 188 -12.59 -0.63 10.92
C ALA A 188 -11.11 -0.46 11.34
N MET A 189 -10.55 0.73 11.18
CA MET A 189 -9.18 1.04 11.58
C MET A 189 -8.97 0.98 13.09
N ASN A 190 -10.00 1.24 13.89
CA ASN A 190 -9.92 1.13 15.36
C ASN A 190 -9.72 -0.32 15.84
N PHE A 191 -10.03 -1.31 15.00
CA PHE A 191 -9.85 -2.73 15.29
C PHE A 191 -8.54 -3.29 14.70
N GLN A 192 -7.80 -2.50 13.91
CA GLN A 192 -6.50 -2.90 13.37
C GLN A 192 -5.39 -2.69 14.40
N THR A 193 -5.02 -3.78 15.07
CA THR A 193 -3.97 -3.77 16.11
C THR A 193 -2.55 -3.92 15.57
N MET A 194 -2.39 -4.00 14.24
CA MET A 194 -1.11 -4.28 13.60
C MET A 194 -0.28 -3.03 13.26
N HIS A 195 -0.95 -1.88 13.17
CA HIS A 195 -0.40 -0.63 12.64
C HIS A 195 -0.73 0.53 13.58
N ASN A 196 0.21 1.44 13.78
CA ASN A 196 -0.01 2.66 14.55
C ASN A 196 -0.34 3.83 13.60
N VAL A 197 -1.56 3.81 13.05
CA VAL A 197 -1.99 4.78 12.04
C VAL A 197 -1.96 6.23 12.55
N THR A 198 -2.12 6.46 13.85
CA THR A 198 -1.97 7.79 14.44
C THR A 198 -0.54 8.32 14.34
N THR A 199 0.47 7.47 14.47
CA THR A 199 1.88 7.85 14.30
C THR A 199 2.20 8.06 12.83
N GLU A 200 1.71 7.18 11.96
CA GLU A 200 1.86 7.30 10.51
C GLU A 200 1.20 8.58 9.96
N THR A 201 -0.02 8.93 10.39
CA THR A 201 -0.68 10.18 10.01
C THR A 201 0.14 11.40 10.43
N ARG A 202 0.67 11.42 11.67
CA ARG A 202 1.52 12.53 12.13
C ARG A 202 2.80 12.65 11.31
N PHE A 203 3.38 11.53 10.92
CA PHE A 203 4.54 11.50 10.03
C PHE A 203 4.20 12.07 8.64
N LEU A 204 3.11 11.64 8.03
CA LEU A 204 2.68 12.13 6.71
C LEU A 204 2.36 13.64 6.74
N VAL A 205 1.66 14.13 7.77
CA VAL A 205 1.41 15.57 7.96
C VAL A 205 2.71 16.36 8.00
N ARG A 206 3.74 15.83 8.65
CA ARG A 206 5.06 16.47 8.71
C ARG A 206 5.73 16.53 7.34
N LEU A 207 5.71 15.43 6.57
CA LEU A 207 6.28 15.42 5.21
C LEU A 207 5.62 16.46 4.31
N VAL A 208 4.29 16.59 4.37
CA VAL A 208 3.53 17.59 3.59
C VAL A 208 3.89 19.00 4.04
N LYS A 209 3.90 19.25 5.36
CA LYS A 209 4.21 20.58 5.92
C LYS A 209 5.64 21.04 5.62
N GLU A 210 6.60 20.12 5.60
CA GLU A 210 8.00 20.40 5.26
C GLU A 210 8.26 20.43 3.74
N GLY A 211 7.25 20.17 2.91
CA GLY A 211 7.36 20.19 1.44
C GLY A 211 8.14 19.01 0.86
N VAL A 212 8.33 17.92 1.61
CA VAL A 212 9.01 16.70 1.15
C VAL A 212 8.12 15.91 0.19
N VAL A 213 6.80 15.95 0.40
CA VAL A 213 5.79 15.34 -0.47
C VAL A 213 4.62 16.30 -0.65
N GLU A 214 3.94 16.21 -1.79
CA GLU A 214 2.73 16.97 -2.07
C GLU A 214 1.47 16.13 -1.80
N ASP A 215 0.44 16.69 -1.14
CA ASP A 215 -0.86 16.01 -0.98
C ASP A 215 -1.86 16.56 -2.01
N LEU A 216 -2.12 15.78 -3.05
CA LEU A 216 -3.04 16.13 -4.14
C LEU A 216 -4.51 16.03 -3.72
N SER A 217 -4.80 15.21 -2.71
CA SER A 217 -6.17 14.95 -2.26
C SER A 217 -6.62 15.85 -1.12
N GLY A 218 -5.68 16.45 -0.39
CA GLY A 218 -5.94 17.19 0.84
C GLY A 218 -6.39 16.31 2.02
N GLY A 219 -6.21 14.99 1.92
CA GLY A 219 -6.64 14.03 2.94
C GLY A 219 -5.68 13.90 4.13
N ILE A 220 -4.41 14.30 3.96
CA ILE A 220 -3.38 14.21 5.01
C ILE A 220 -3.45 15.43 5.92
N HIS A 221 -3.53 16.63 5.35
CA HIS A 221 -3.54 17.89 6.07
C HIS A 221 -4.95 18.50 6.12
N CYS A 222 -5.87 17.86 6.85
CA CYS A 222 -7.13 18.51 7.21
C CYS A 222 -6.90 19.40 8.44
N GLU A 223 -6.80 20.72 8.25
CA GLU A 223 -7.13 21.66 9.34
C GLU A 223 -8.65 21.68 9.47
N PHE A 224 -9.16 21.23 10.62
CA PHE A 224 -10.55 21.43 11.00
C PHE A 224 -10.65 22.63 11.95
#